data_AF-A0A932URF2-F1
#
_entry.id   AF-A0A932URF2-F1
#
_cell.length_a   1.000
_cell.length_b   1.000
_cell.length_c   1.000
_cell.angle_alpha   90.00
_cell.angle_beta   90.00
_cell.angle_gamma   90.00
#
_symmetry.space_group_name_H-M   'P 1'
#
loop_
_entity.id
_entity.type
_entity.pdbx_description
1 polymer ?
#
loop_
_entity_poly.entity_id
_entity_poly.type
_entity_poly.pdbx_seq_one_letter_code
_entity_poly.pdbx_strand_id
1 'polypeptide(L)' 'MPSSIARLVAGGCLALGLFVVVAFVIVALAIPRGSLAAGERDMPEFKDQRPAAWLNSPPLTRAALRGNVVLIEIWTTG' A
#
# COMPACT_ATOMS: atom_id res chain seq x y z
N MET A 1 48.24 -13.48 27.35
CA MET A 1 48.22 -13.15 25.91
C MET A 1 46.95 -13.55 25.12
N PRO A 2 45.96 -14.37 25.60
CA PRO A 2 44.77 -14.70 24.78
C PRO A 2 43.63 -13.65 24.83
N SER A 3 43.67 -12.70 25.78
CA SER A 3 42.57 -11.75 26.03
C SER A 3 42.45 -10.60 25.01
N SER A 4 43.49 -10.30 24.23
CA SER A 4 43.49 -9.18 23.28
C SER A 4 42.82 -9.54 21.94
N ILE A 5 42.95 -10.79 21.48
CA ILE A 5 42.35 -11.28 20.23
C ILE A 5 40.83 -11.43 20.37
N ALA A 6 40.37 -11.97 21.51
CA ALA A 6 38.94 -12.11 21.80
C ALA A 6 38.20 -10.75 21.84
N ARG A 7 38.86 -9.69 22.35
CA ARG A 7 38.31 -8.34 22.39
C ARG A 7 38.22 -7.69 21.02
N LEU A 8 39.18 -7.95 20.13
CA LEU A 8 39.19 -7.44 18.76
C LEU A 8 38.09 -8.10 17.91
N VAL A 9 37.91 -9.42 18.04
CA VAL A 9 36.85 -10.17 17.35
C VAL A 9 35.46 -9.79 17.87
N ALA A 10 35.30 -9.67 19.20
CA ALA A 10 34.03 -9.22 19.80
C ALA A 10 33.66 -7.78 19.39
N GLY A 11 34.66 -6.88 19.33
CA GLY A 11 34.46 -5.50 18.86
C GLY A 11 34.09 -5.43 17.36
N GLY A 12 34.71 -6.27 16.53
CA GLY A 12 34.37 -6.39 15.11
C GLY A 12 32.96 -6.94 14.85
N CYS A 13 32.54 -7.96 15.61
CA CYS A 13 31.18 -8.51 15.53
C CYS A 13 30.12 -7.49 16.00
N LEU A 14 30.41 -6.71 17.05
CA LEU A 14 29.55 -5.63 17.52
C LEU A 14 29.43 -4.49 16.49
N ALA A 15 30.55 -4.09 15.88
CA ALA A 15 30.56 -3.04 14.86
C ALA A 15 29.79 -3.47 13.59
N LEU A 16 29.96 -4.72 13.15
CA LEU A 16 29.23 -5.26 12.01
C LEU A 16 27.73 -5.40 12.31
N GLY A 17 27.37 -5.87 13.50
CA GLY A 17 25.98 -5.96 13.93
C GLY A 17 25.31 -4.58 13.96
N LEU A 18 25.99 -3.56 14.50
CA LEU A 18 25.50 -2.19 14.49
C LEU A 18 25.31 -1.66 13.06
N PHE A 19 26.27 -1.91 12.18
CA PHE A 19 26.18 -1.50 10.78
C PHE A 19 24.98 -2.12 10.07
N VAL A 20 24.72 -3.41 10.27
CA VAL A 20 23.55 -4.10 9.70
C VAL A 20 22.24 -3.52 10.23
N VAL A 21 22.15 -3.25 11.53
CA VAL A 21 20.94 -2.63 12.13
C VAL A 21 20.71 -1.23 11.56
N VAL A 22 21.77 -0.42 11.45
CA VAL A 22 21.66 0.94 10.89
C VAL A 22 21.25 0.90 9.42
N ALA A 23 21.87 0.03 8.61
CA ALA A 23 21.51 -0.13 7.20
C ALA A 23 20.05 -0.59 7.05
N PHE A 24 19.60 -1.54 7.87
CA PHE A 24 18.21 -2.00 7.87
C PHE A 24 17.23 -0.87 8.24
N VAL A 25 17.54 -0.07 9.26
CA VAL A 25 16.72 1.08 9.66
C VAL A 25 16.65 2.13 8.55
N ILE A 26 17.78 2.44 7.89
CA ILE A 26 17.80 3.39 6.77
C ILE A 26 16.91 2.89 5.63
N VAL A 27 17.03 1.63 5.25
CA VAL A 27 16.20 1.03 4.18
C VAL A 27 14.72 1.06 4.58
N ALA A 28 14.37 0.68 5.80
CA ALA A 28 12.99 0.68 6.29
C ALA A 28 12.37 2.09 6.33
N LEU A 29 13.17 3.12 6.61
CA LEU A 29 12.75 4.52 6.59
C LEU A 29 12.65 5.09 5.17
N ALA A 30 13.39 4.54 4.21
CA ALA A 30 13.38 4.95 2.81
C ALA A 30 12.22 4.35 2.00
N ILE A 31 11.50 3.36 2.54
CA ILE A 31 10.28 2.83 1.90
C ILE A 31 9.25 3.96 1.85
N PRO A 32 8.82 4.40 0.65
CA PRO A 32 7.77 5.39 0.53
C PRO A 32 6.52 4.86 1.23
N ARG A 33 6.15 5.49 2.35
CA ARG A 33 4.83 5.28 2.95
C ARG A 33 3.86 6.01 2.05
N GLY A 34 3.39 5.35 0.99
CA GLY A 34 2.28 5.87 0.22
C GLY A 34 1.16 6.21 1.20
N SER A 35 0.79 7.49 1.28
CA SER A 35 -0.38 7.84 2.07
C SER A 35 -1.57 7.24 1.34
N LEU A 36 -2.18 6.21 1.94
CA LEU A 36 -3.57 5.88 1.64
C LEU A 36 -4.49 6.94 2.26
N ALA A 37 -4.12 8.22 2.16
CA ALA A 37 -4.98 9.34 2.49
C ALA A 37 -5.94 9.59 1.32
N ALA A 38 -6.48 8.53 0.72
CA ALA A 38 -7.86 8.60 0.30
C ALA A 38 -8.64 8.57 1.62
N GLY A 39 -9.01 9.75 2.15
CA GLY A 39 -9.90 9.78 3.31
C GLY A 39 -11.07 8.83 3.05
N GLU A 40 -11.52 8.11 4.10
CA GLU A 40 -12.65 7.17 4.05
C GLU A 40 -13.86 7.88 3.42
N ARG A 41 -13.96 7.80 2.09
CA ARG A 41 -15.01 8.44 1.33
C ARG A 41 -15.68 7.33 0.59
N ASP A 42 -16.91 7.03 1.02
CA ASP A 42 -17.74 6.08 0.33
C ASP A 42 -17.84 6.46 -1.15
N MET A 43 -17.81 5.44 -2.00
CA MET A 43 -18.20 5.59 -3.40
C MET A 43 -19.56 6.30 -3.46
N PRO A 44 -19.76 7.31 -4.31
CA PRO A 44 -21.09 7.91 -4.49
C PRO A 44 -22.07 6.90 -5.07
N GLU A 45 -23.36 7.15 -4.90
CA GLU A 45 -24.40 6.33 -5.53
C GLU A 45 -24.57 6.69 -7.01
N PHE A 46 -24.97 5.71 -7.84
CA PHE A 46 -25.33 5.96 -9.23
C PHE A 46 -26.67 6.71 -9.31
N LYS A 47 -26.67 7.84 -10.01
CA LYS A 47 -27.81 8.76 -10.04
C LYS A 47 -28.92 8.35 -11.01
N ASP A 48 -28.60 7.66 -12.09
CA ASP A 48 -29.58 7.24 -13.09
C ASP A 48 -29.97 5.78 -12.86
N GLN A 49 -31.26 5.53 -12.64
CA GLN A 49 -31.82 4.20 -12.41
C GLN A 49 -32.76 3.77 -13.56
N ARG A 50 -32.81 4.53 -14.67
CA ARG A 50 -33.61 4.18 -15.84
C ARG A 50 -32.89 3.09 -16.64
N PRO A 51 -33.53 1.95 -16.95
CA PRO A 51 -32.86 0.87 -17.70
C PRO A 51 -32.23 1.31 -19.02
N ALA A 52 -32.82 2.30 -19.72
CA ALA A 52 -32.30 2.82 -20.98
C ALA A 52 -30.93 3.53 -20.86
N ALA A 53 -30.51 3.93 -19.66
CA ALA A 53 -29.22 4.56 -19.41
C ALA A 53 -28.11 3.52 -19.11
N TRP A 54 -28.44 2.24 -19.02
CA TRP A 54 -27.52 1.16 -18.68
C TRP A 54 -27.38 0.19 -19.84
N LEU A 55 -26.14 -0.02 -20.26
CA LEU A 55 -25.82 -0.96 -21.33
C LEU A 55 -25.38 -2.29 -20.71
N ASN A 56 -25.92 -3.40 -21.23
CA ASN A 56 -25.57 -4.78 -20.85
C ASN A 56 -25.91 -5.21 -19.42
N SER A 57 -26.62 -4.40 -18.64
CA SER A 57 -27.11 -4.79 -17.32
C SER A 57 -28.38 -4.04 -16.93
N PRO A 58 -29.16 -4.56 -15.98
CA PRO A 58 -30.03 -3.72 -15.16
C PRO A 58 -29.21 -2.63 -14.42
N PRO A 59 -29.87 -1.55 -13.94
CA PRO A 59 -29.22 -0.55 -13.11
C PRO A 59 -28.53 -1.14 -11.88
N LEU A 60 -27.31 -0.70 -11.59
CA LEU A 60 -26.54 -1.12 -10.41
C LEU A 60 -26.69 -0.13 -9.26
N THR A 61 -26.46 -0.62 -8.05
CA THR A 61 -26.36 0.18 -6.83
C THR A 61 -25.02 -0.06 -6.17
N ARG A 62 -24.52 0.94 -5.42
CA ARG A 62 -23.33 0.76 -4.57
C ARG A 62 -23.46 -0.42 -3.61
N ALA A 63 -24.65 -0.65 -3.07
CA ALA A 63 -24.90 -1.77 -2.16
C ALA A 63 -24.68 -3.13 -2.84
N ALA A 64 -25.14 -3.28 -4.08
CA ALA A 64 -24.94 -4.51 -4.87
C ALA A 64 -23.47 -4.79 -5.20
N LEU A 65 -22.61 -3.77 -5.16
CA LEU A 65 -21.19 -3.86 -5.48
C LEU A 65 -20.29 -4.09 -4.26
N ARG A 66 -20.82 -3.98 -3.03
CA ARG A 66 -20.04 -4.21 -1.80
C ARG A 66 -19.44 -5.63 -1.81
N GLY A 67 -18.20 -5.73 -1.31
CA GLY A 67 -17.44 -6.99 -1.30
C GLY A 67 -16.64 -7.25 -2.59
N ASN A 68 -16.81 -6.42 -3.61
CA ASN A 68 -16.04 -6.50 -4.86
C ASN A 68 -15.09 -5.31 -5.02
N VAL A 69 -14.00 -5.53 -5.74
CA VAL A 69 -13.17 -4.45 -6.28
C VAL A 69 -13.82 -3.96 -7.57
N VAL A 70 -14.14 -2.66 -7.64
CA VAL A 70 -14.86 -2.05 -8.75
C VAL A 70 -13.97 -1.04 -9.47
N LEU A 71 -13.92 -1.12 -10.80
CA LEU A 71 -13.32 -0.12 -11.67
C LEU A 71 -14.42 0.76 -12.26
N ILE A 72 -14.27 2.09 -12.16
CA ILE A 72 -15.13 3.06 -12.85
C ILE A 72 -14.31 3.71 -13.96
N GLU A 73 -14.75 3.51 -15.20
CA GLU A 73 -14.14 4.12 -16.39
C GLU A 73 -15.09 5.18 -16.95
N ILE A 74 -14.58 6.40 -17.17
CA ILE A 74 -15.34 7.53 -17.72
C ILE A 74 -14.83 7.79 -19.13
N TRP A 75 -15.72 7.65 -20.12
CA TRP A 75 -15.37 7.78 -21.54
C TRP A 75 -16.53 8.44 -22.33
N THR A 76 -16.23 8.84 -23.57
CA THR A 76 -17.21 9.35 -24.54
C THR A 76 -16.97 8.69 -25.90
N THR A 77 -18.02 8.51 -26.70
CA THR A 77 -17.87 8.24 -28.14
C THR A 77 -17.46 9.56 -28.78
N GLY A 78 -16.23 9.68 -29.27
CA GLY A 78 -15.75 10.90 -29.93
C GLY A 78 -16.62 11.38 -31.08
#